data_AF-A0A0P7TUE6-F1
#
_entry.id   AF-A0A0P7TUE6-F1
#
_cell.length_a   1.000
_cell.length_b   1.000
_cell.length_c   1.000
_cell.angle_alpha   90.00
_cell.angle_beta   90.00
_cell.angle_gamma   90.00
#
_symmetry.space_group_name_H-M   'P 1'
#
loop_
_entity.id
_entity.type
_entity.pdbx_description
1 polymer ?
#
loop_
_entity_poly.entity_id
_entity_poly.type
_entity_poly.pdbx_seq_one_letter_code
_entity_poly.pdbx_strand_id
1 'polypeptide(L)'
;EQQLDEKDARRFQLKIAELSAIIRKLEDRNALLSEERNELLKRLREAEAQYKPLLDKNQRLSRKNEELSHTLRRMENKLRFVTQENIEMREKVGTIRRPSSLNDLDQSQEEREIEFLRLQVVEQQNIIDDLSKALETAGYVKSVIRPRKKLIKPCKKPVVETFFGYDEEASLDSDGSSISHHTDRTPCTPDDDLEEGMIKEEIDLRFRQLTMEYQALQRAYALLQEQVGGTFDAEREVKTREQLQAELIRYQTRIEDLESALSQQGQDVKWIEEKQALYRRNQELVDKIKQMEGEESRLKHDIQDAKDQNELLEFRILELEERERRSPAINFHSVHFKEGVSPLQVYCEAEGVTDIVITELLKKLDILGDNANLTNEEQVVVIHARTVLTLAEKWLEQIEVTKSALQQKMLDIESEKNLFSKQKGYLDEELDYRKQSMDHAHKV
;
A
#
# COMPACT_ATOMS: atom_id res chain seq x y z
N GLU A 1 -72.12 37.90 -92.20
CA GLU A 1 -71.02 37.29 -91.42
C GLU A 1 -70.99 37.64 -89.92
N GLN A 2 -71.34 38.86 -89.46
CA GLN A 2 -71.12 39.35 -88.08
C GLN A 2 -71.41 38.37 -86.91
N GLN A 3 -72.49 37.57 -86.95
CA GLN A 3 -72.81 36.61 -85.87
C GLN A 3 -71.88 35.39 -85.78
N LEU A 4 -71.12 35.07 -86.83
CA LEU A 4 -70.09 34.03 -86.79
C LEU A 4 -68.84 34.56 -86.10
N ASP A 5 -68.43 35.78 -86.48
CA ASP A 5 -67.27 36.49 -85.96
C ASP A 5 -67.38 36.69 -84.42
N GLU A 6 -68.56 37.05 -83.92
CA GLU A 6 -68.82 37.10 -82.46
C GLU A 6 -68.68 35.75 -81.74
N LYS A 7 -69.06 34.65 -82.38
CA LYS A 7 -68.97 33.30 -81.76
C LYS A 7 -67.53 32.83 -81.67
N ASP A 8 -66.74 33.09 -82.71
CA ASP A 8 -65.33 32.75 -82.71
C ASP A 8 -64.52 33.69 -81.80
N ALA A 9 -64.85 34.99 -81.73
CA ALA A 9 -64.31 35.90 -80.71
C ALA A 9 -64.55 35.40 -79.27
N ARG A 10 -65.76 34.91 -78.96
CA ARG A 10 -66.06 34.30 -77.64
C ARG A 10 -65.27 33.01 -77.39
N ARG A 11 -65.05 32.18 -78.40
CA ARG A 11 -64.19 30.99 -78.30
C ARG A 11 -62.73 31.36 -78.03
N PHE A 12 -62.19 32.37 -78.70
CA PHE A 12 -60.85 32.88 -78.43
C PHE A 12 -60.73 33.47 -77.01
N GLN A 13 -61.72 34.24 -76.54
CA GLN A 13 -61.75 34.76 -75.17
C GLN A 13 -61.78 33.64 -74.12
N LEU A 14 -62.60 32.60 -74.31
CA LEU A 14 -62.59 31.41 -73.46
C LEU A 14 -61.23 30.72 -73.47
N LYS A 15 -60.59 30.59 -74.65
CA LYS A 15 -59.28 29.95 -74.73
C LYS A 15 -58.16 30.76 -74.06
N ILE A 16 -58.21 32.08 -74.16
CA ILE A 16 -57.31 32.99 -73.43
C ILE A 16 -57.53 32.87 -71.92
N ALA A 17 -58.78 32.75 -71.46
CA ALA A 17 -59.09 32.55 -70.04
C ALA A 17 -58.60 31.19 -69.50
N GLU A 18 -58.76 30.10 -70.26
CA GLU A 18 -58.20 28.79 -69.94
C GLU A 18 -56.67 28.84 -69.82
N LEU A 19 -55.98 29.40 -70.83
CA LEU A 19 -54.52 29.51 -70.84
C LEU A 19 -54.02 30.40 -69.68
N SER A 20 -54.69 31.52 -69.41
CA SER A 20 -54.40 32.39 -68.26
C SER A 20 -54.68 31.72 -66.89
N ALA A 21 -55.54 30.71 -66.83
CA ALA A 21 -55.74 29.91 -65.62
C ALA A 21 -54.67 28.81 -65.46
N ILE A 22 -54.19 28.24 -66.57
CA ILE A 22 -53.07 27.29 -66.57
C ILE A 22 -51.76 28.00 -66.20
N ILE A 23 -51.49 29.18 -66.76
CA ILE A 23 -50.32 30.00 -66.44
C ILE A 23 -50.26 30.28 -64.93
N ARG A 24 -51.33 30.78 -64.32
CA ARG A 24 -51.38 31.02 -62.87
C ARG A 24 -51.09 29.76 -62.04
N LYS A 25 -51.68 28.61 -62.39
CA LYS A 25 -51.38 27.33 -61.70
C LYS A 25 -49.91 26.90 -61.84
N LEU A 26 -49.26 27.23 -62.95
CA LEU A 26 -47.83 26.97 -63.15
C LEU A 26 -46.97 27.97 -62.36
N GLU A 27 -47.37 29.24 -62.27
CA GLU A 27 -46.74 30.27 -61.44
C GLU A 27 -46.82 29.89 -59.95
N ASP A 28 -48.00 29.53 -59.44
CA ASP A 28 -48.22 29.04 -58.07
C ASP A 28 -47.34 27.83 -57.76
N ARG A 29 -47.29 26.84 -58.67
CA ARG A 29 -46.42 25.66 -58.53
C ARG A 29 -44.94 26.02 -58.52
N ASN A 30 -44.54 26.99 -59.35
CA ASN A 30 -43.14 27.42 -59.44
C ASN A 30 -42.71 28.23 -58.20
N ALA A 31 -43.63 28.98 -57.58
CA ALA A 31 -43.41 29.62 -56.30
C ALA A 31 -43.14 28.58 -55.19
N LEU A 32 -44.00 27.56 -55.06
CA LEU A 32 -43.81 26.48 -54.09
C LEU A 32 -42.49 25.72 -54.29
N LEU A 33 -42.12 25.39 -55.53
CA LEU A 33 -40.83 24.75 -55.84
C LEU A 33 -39.62 25.64 -55.49
N SER A 34 -39.77 26.97 -55.59
CA SER A 34 -38.74 27.94 -55.19
C SER A 34 -38.59 27.98 -53.67
N GLU A 35 -39.70 27.93 -52.92
CA GLU A 35 -39.71 27.85 -51.46
C GLU A 35 -39.08 26.54 -50.97
N GLU A 36 -39.48 25.39 -51.52
CA GLU A 36 -38.89 24.08 -51.25
C GLU A 36 -37.37 24.07 -51.50
N ARG A 37 -36.92 24.63 -52.64
CA ARG A 37 -35.48 24.77 -52.95
C ARG A 37 -34.74 25.60 -51.91
N ASN A 38 -35.32 26.71 -51.46
CA ASN A 38 -34.69 27.59 -50.49
C ASN A 38 -34.60 26.95 -49.10
N GLU A 39 -35.62 26.20 -48.70
CA GLU A 39 -35.65 25.45 -47.44
C GLU A 39 -34.65 24.27 -47.47
N LEU A 40 -34.52 23.55 -48.59
CA LEU A 40 -33.49 22.53 -48.77
C LEU A 40 -32.07 23.13 -48.70
N LEU A 41 -31.83 24.30 -49.30
CA LEU A 41 -30.57 25.04 -49.19
C LEU A 41 -30.27 25.51 -47.76
N LYS A 42 -31.30 25.85 -46.97
CA LYS A 42 -31.16 26.20 -45.55
C LYS A 42 -30.72 24.97 -44.73
N ARG A 43 -31.41 23.84 -44.87
CA ARG A 43 -31.09 22.58 -44.19
C ARG A 43 -29.70 22.05 -44.55
N LEU A 44 -29.28 22.19 -45.82
CA LEU A 44 -27.92 21.85 -46.25
C LEU A 44 -26.87 22.64 -45.47
N ARG A 45 -27.02 23.97 -45.35
CA ARG A 45 -26.09 24.82 -44.60
C ARG A 45 -26.08 24.51 -43.10
N GLU A 46 -27.24 24.17 -42.53
CA GLU A 46 -27.36 23.77 -41.13
C GLU A 46 -26.63 22.44 -40.88
N ALA A 47 -26.78 21.45 -41.77
CA ALA A 47 -26.04 20.19 -41.71
C ALA A 47 -24.52 20.37 -41.91
N GLU A 48 -24.09 21.21 -42.85
CA GLU A 48 -22.68 21.57 -43.05
C GLU A 48 -22.09 22.27 -41.81
N ALA A 49 -22.85 23.16 -41.16
CA ALA A 49 -22.45 23.84 -39.94
C ALA A 49 -22.30 22.89 -38.75
N GLN A 50 -23.15 21.85 -38.65
CA GLN A 50 -23.04 20.80 -37.63
C GLN A 50 -21.89 19.81 -37.92
N TYR A 51 -21.64 19.48 -39.20
CA TYR A 51 -20.59 18.55 -39.59
C TYR A 51 -19.17 19.08 -39.30
N LYS A 52 -18.94 20.37 -39.54
CA LYS A 52 -17.62 21.01 -39.39
C LYS A 52 -16.96 20.84 -38.00
N PRO A 53 -17.62 21.14 -36.85
CA PRO A 53 -17.01 20.91 -35.54
C PRO A 53 -16.79 19.42 -35.22
N LEU A 54 -17.60 18.51 -35.78
CA LEU A 54 -17.39 17.07 -35.64
C LEU A 54 -16.13 16.61 -36.40
N LEU A 55 -15.88 17.14 -37.60
CA LEU A 55 -14.65 16.90 -38.34
C LEU A 55 -13.42 17.39 -37.55
N ASP A 56 -13.47 18.61 -37.00
CA ASP A 56 -12.39 19.18 -36.19
C ASP A 56 -12.15 18.37 -34.89
N LYS A 57 -13.23 17.91 -34.23
CA LYS A 57 -13.16 17.02 -33.06
C LYS A 57 -12.51 15.68 -33.43
N ASN A 58 -12.89 15.08 -34.56
CA ASN A 58 -12.32 13.84 -35.05
C ASN A 58 -10.81 14.00 -35.34
N GLN A 59 -10.39 15.03 -36.08
CA GLN A 59 -8.97 15.30 -36.33
C GLN A 59 -8.14 15.46 -35.05
N ARG A 60 -8.67 16.14 -34.01
CA ARG A 60 -7.99 16.27 -32.71
C ARG A 60 -7.87 14.91 -32.01
N LEU A 61 -8.92 14.09 -32.05
CA LEU A 61 -8.92 12.74 -31.49
C LEU A 61 -7.93 11.83 -32.23
N SER A 62 -7.84 11.90 -33.56
CA SER A 62 -6.86 11.13 -34.35
C SER A 62 -5.42 11.44 -33.92
N ARG A 63 -5.05 12.73 -33.82
CA ARG A 63 -3.71 13.15 -33.35
C ARG A 63 -3.42 12.64 -31.93
N LYS A 64 -4.39 12.75 -31.02
CA LYS A 64 -4.26 12.22 -29.65
C LYS A 64 -4.11 10.69 -29.63
N ASN A 65 -4.77 9.99 -30.55
CA ASN A 65 -4.65 8.54 -30.68
C ASN A 65 -3.29 8.11 -31.26
N GLU A 66 -2.71 8.89 -32.17
CA GLU A 66 -1.33 8.73 -32.64
C GLU A 66 -0.33 8.95 -31.50
N GLU A 67 -0.47 10.04 -30.72
CA GLU A 67 0.34 10.32 -29.53
C GLU A 67 0.29 9.17 -28.51
N LEU A 68 -0.91 8.66 -28.21
CA LEU A 68 -1.11 7.50 -27.33
C LEU A 68 -0.50 6.22 -27.92
N SER A 69 -0.61 6.02 -29.23
CA SER A 69 0.06 4.91 -29.92
C SER A 69 1.59 5.03 -29.86
N HIS A 70 2.14 6.25 -29.77
CA HIS A 70 3.56 6.49 -29.55
C HIS A 70 4.00 6.37 -28.08
N THR A 71 3.16 6.70 -27.10
CA THR A 71 3.46 6.42 -25.68
C THR A 71 3.38 4.93 -25.39
N LEU A 72 2.35 4.25 -25.89
CA LEU A 72 2.15 2.80 -25.72
C LEU A 72 3.34 2.01 -26.29
N ARG A 73 3.77 2.26 -27.53
CA ARG A 73 4.98 1.64 -28.12
C ARG A 73 6.26 1.88 -27.30
N ARG A 74 6.40 3.05 -26.66
CA ARG A 74 7.52 3.33 -25.75
C ARG A 74 7.42 2.53 -24.45
N MET A 75 6.22 2.34 -23.90
CA MET A 75 6.00 1.53 -22.69
C MET A 75 6.16 0.04 -22.98
N GLU A 76 5.71 -0.46 -24.13
CA GLU A 76 5.98 -1.84 -24.60
C GLU A 76 7.49 -2.11 -24.74
N ASN A 77 8.26 -1.15 -25.25
CA ASN A 77 9.72 -1.27 -25.33
C ASN A 77 10.37 -1.34 -23.94
N LYS A 78 9.92 -0.51 -22.99
CA LYS A 78 10.37 -0.59 -21.58
C LYS A 78 9.98 -1.92 -20.93
N LEU A 79 8.75 -2.39 -21.17
CA LEU A 79 8.28 -3.67 -20.64
C LEU A 79 9.13 -4.81 -21.20
N ARG A 80 9.39 -4.85 -22.51
CA ARG A 80 10.30 -5.83 -23.13
C ARG A 80 11.70 -5.81 -22.48
N PHE A 81 12.26 -4.63 -22.24
CA PHE A 81 13.56 -4.51 -21.57
C PHE A 81 13.52 -5.06 -20.13
N VAL A 82 12.53 -4.66 -19.32
CA VAL A 82 12.38 -5.14 -17.93
C VAL A 82 12.06 -6.63 -17.88
N THR A 83 11.31 -7.18 -18.85
CA THR A 83 11.06 -8.62 -18.96
C THR A 83 12.35 -9.38 -19.29
N GLN A 84 13.16 -8.87 -20.22
CA GLN A 84 14.46 -9.44 -20.56
C GLN A 84 15.43 -9.41 -19.36
N GLU A 85 15.54 -8.27 -18.67
CA GLU A 85 16.33 -8.14 -17.44
C GLU A 85 15.85 -9.10 -16.34
N ASN A 86 14.53 -9.29 -16.18
CA ASN A 86 13.98 -10.29 -15.25
C ASN A 86 14.34 -11.73 -15.63
N ILE A 87 14.40 -12.06 -16.92
CA ILE A 87 14.84 -13.39 -17.39
C ILE A 87 16.33 -13.57 -17.06
N GLU A 88 17.18 -12.61 -17.40
CA GLU A 88 18.62 -12.66 -17.10
C GLU A 88 18.91 -12.73 -15.60
N MET A 89 18.14 -12.02 -14.77
CA MET A 89 18.25 -12.10 -13.31
C MET A 89 17.79 -13.46 -12.79
N ARG A 90 16.75 -14.07 -13.37
CA ARG A 90 16.31 -15.44 -13.04
C ARG A 90 17.35 -16.49 -13.47
N GLU A 91 18.02 -16.31 -14.60
CA GLU A 91 19.09 -17.20 -15.06
C GLU A 91 20.34 -17.09 -14.18
N LYS A 92 20.72 -15.87 -13.76
CA LYS A 92 21.80 -15.62 -12.77
C LYS A 92 21.46 -16.26 -11.40
N VAL A 93 20.22 -16.12 -10.94
CA VAL A 93 19.73 -16.79 -9.71
C VAL A 93 19.55 -18.31 -9.88
N GLY A 94 19.43 -18.81 -11.12
CA GLY A 94 19.38 -20.25 -11.42
C GLY A 94 20.77 -20.90 -11.55
N THR A 95 21.80 -20.13 -11.93
CA THR A 95 23.20 -20.59 -11.99
C THR A 95 23.88 -20.57 -10.63
N ILE A 96 23.44 -19.68 -9.73
CA ILE A 96 23.62 -19.90 -8.28
C ILE A 96 22.74 -21.10 -7.92
N ARG A 97 23.34 -22.28 -7.69
CA ARG A 97 22.61 -23.47 -7.23
C ARG A 97 21.67 -23.09 -6.08
N ARG A 98 20.35 -23.15 -6.31
CA ARG A 98 19.37 -23.09 -5.22
C ARG A 98 19.66 -24.23 -4.25
N PRO A 99 19.91 -23.97 -2.96
CA PRO A 99 19.70 -24.98 -1.93
C PRO A 99 18.21 -25.28 -1.95
N SER A 100 17.85 -26.51 -2.34
CA SER A 100 16.45 -26.89 -2.56
C SER A 100 15.82 -27.49 -1.30
N SER A 101 16.14 -26.94 -0.13
CA SER A 101 15.36 -27.08 1.11
C SER A 101 15.88 -26.11 2.18
N LEU A 102 15.10 -25.89 3.24
CA LEU A 102 15.59 -25.18 4.44
C LEU A 102 16.67 -25.99 5.19
N ASN A 103 16.75 -27.31 4.96
CA ASN A 103 17.67 -28.21 5.66
C ASN A 103 19.13 -28.05 5.21
N ASP A 104 19.39 -27.55 4.00
CA ASP A 104 20.76 -27.47 3.46
C ASP A 104 21.61 -26.43 4.23
N LEU A 105 20.97 -25.37 4.75
CA LEU A 105 21.64 -24.37 5.61
C LEU A 105 21.92 -24.95 7.00
N ASP A 106 20.94 -25.66 7.57
CA ASP A 106 21.01 -26.32 8.88
C ASP A 106 22.11 -27.39 8.88
N GLN A 107 22.14 -28.27 7.87
CA GLN A 107 23.19 -29.27 7.68
C GLN A 107 24.57 -28.63 7.54
N SER A 108 24.71 -27.51 6.83
CA SER A 108 26.01 -26.83 6.73
C SER A 108 26.49 -26.26 8.08
N GLN A 109 25.58 -25.97 9.01
CA GLN A 109 25.91 -25.47 10.34
C GLN A 109 26.20 -26.64 11.29
N GLU A 110 25.37 -27.70 11.28
CA GLU A 110 25.63 -28.95 11.98
C GLU A 110 26.96 -29.59 11.55
N GLU A 111 27.29 -29.62 10.26
CA GLU A 111 28.59 -30.15 9.77
C GLU A 111 29.78 -29.35 10.33
N ARG A 112 29.67 -28.02 10.42
CA ARG A 112 30.72 -27.17 11.00
C ARG A 112 30.85 -27.33 12.51
N GLU A 113 29.74 -27.50 13.23
CA GLU A 113 29.75 -27.82 14.66
C GLU A 113 30.30 -29.22 14.93
N ILE A 114 29.95 -30.22 14.12
CA ILE A 114 30.50 -31.58 14.17
C ILE A 114 32.00 -31.59 13.88
N GLU A 115 32.47 -30.81 12.90
CA GLU A 115 33.90 -30.70 12.58
C GLU A 115 34.69 -30.01 13.70
N PHE A 116 34.13 -28.95 14.31
CA PHE A 116 34.70 -28.31 15.50
C PHE A 116 34.79 -29.27 16.70
N LEU A 117 33.72 -30.01 16.98
CA LEU A 117 33.68 -31.02 18.05
C LEU A 117 34.68 -32.17 17.79
N ARG A 118 34.81 -32.63 16.55
CA ARG A 118 35.84 -33.63 16.16
C ARG A 118 37.25 -33.11 16.43
N LEU A 119 37.53 -31.85 16.09
CA LEU A 119 38.85 -31.25 16.34
C LEU A 119 39.13 -31.17 17.85
N GLN A 120 38.14 -30.78 18.65
CA GLN A 120 38.25 -30.73 20.11
C GLN A 120 38.44 -32.13 20.75
N VAL A 121 37.79 -33.17 20.21
CA VAL A 121 38.02 -34.57 20.63
C VAL A 121 39.44 -35.04 20.29
N VAL A 122 39.96 -34.68 19.11
CA VAL A 122 41.36 -34.99 18.74
C VAL A 122 42.35 -34.25 19.64
N GLU A 123 42.08 -33.00 19.99
CA GLU A 123 42.92 -32.23 20.92
C GLU A 123 42.90 -32.84 22.34
N GLN A 124 41.72 -33.23 22.85
CA GLN A 124 41.64 -33.97 24.11
C GLN A 124 42.34 -35.33 24.06
N GLN A 125 42.26 -36.06 22.94
CA GLN A 125 42.98 -37.32 22.77
C GLN A 125 44.50 -37.09 22.78
N ASN A 126 45.01 -36.05 22.12
CA ASN A 126 46.43 -35.68 22.18
C ASN A 126 46.88 -35.36 23.61
N ILE A 127 46.07 -34.62 24.37
CA ILE A 127 46.34 -34.34 25.79
C ILE A 127 46.35 -35.62 26.62
N ILE A 128 45.41 -36.55 26.41
CA ILE A 128 45.38 -37.86 27.07
C ILE A 128 46.61 -38.69 26.72
N ASP A 129 47.02 -38.71 25.45
CA ASP A 129 48.20 -39.46 24.98
C ASP A 129 49.49 -38.87 25.56
N ASP A 130 49.63 -37.55 25.63
CA ASP A 130 50.81 -36.89 26.21
C ASP A 130 50.86 -37.04 27.74
N LEU A 131 49.71 -36.97 28.43
CA LEU A 131 49.61 -37.32 29.85
C LEU A 131 49.97 -38.80 30.08
N SER A 132 49.54 -39.70 29.18
CA SER A 132 49.85 -41.13 29.27
C SER A 132 51.34 -41.40 29.07
N LYS A 133 51.98 -40.79 28.06
CA LYS A 133 53.44 -40.83 27.85
C LYS A 133 54.19 -40.23 29.05
N ALA A 134 53.70 -39.14 29.64
CA ALA A 134 54.28 -38.55 30.84
C ALA A 134 54.15 -39.47 32.06
N LEU A 135 53.06 -40.22 32.17
CA LEU A 135 52.81 -41.18 33.24
C LEU A 135 53.65 -42.46 33.09
N GLU A 136 53.84 -42.96 31.85
CA GLU A 136 54.80 -44.01 31.54
C GLU A 136 56.24 -43.57 31.82
N THR A 137 56.62 -42.36 31.41
CA THR A 137 57.94 -41.77 31.66
C THR A 137 58.18 -41.58 33.16
N ALA A 138 57.19 -41.08 33.91
CA ALA A 138 57.24 -40.97 35.36
C ALA A 138 57.27 -42.35 36.04
N GLY A 139 56.60 -43.36 35.45
CA GLY A 139 56.69 -44.77 35.86
C GLY A 139 58.10 -45.34 35.67
N TYR A 140 58.75 -45.03 34.55
CA TYR A 140 60.14 -45.38 34.26
C TYR A 140 61.12 -44.67 35.22
N VAL A 141 60.95 -43.37 35.45
CA VAL A 141 61.75 -42.61 36.42
C VAL A 141 61.55 -43.15 37.84
N LYS A 142 60.33 -43.56 38.20
CA LYS A 142 60.00 -44.19 39.50
C LYS A 142 60.54 -45.62 39.64
N SER A 143 60.76 -46.35 38.54
CA SER A 143 61.39 -47.68 38.55
C SER A 143 62.92 -47.59 38.61
N VAL A 144 63.52 -46.58 37.98
CA VAL A 144 64.97 -46.32 37.99
C VAL A 144 65.43 -45.63 39.29
N ILE A 145 64.60 -44.73 39.86
CA ILE A 145 64.95 -43.95 41.06
C ILE A 145 64.13 -44.42 42.28
N ARG A 146 64.41 -45.64 42.77
CA ARG A 146 64.30 -45.91 44.23
C ARG A 146 65.00 -47.17 44.74
N PRO A 147 65.96 -46.99 45.65
CA PRO A 147 66.19 -47.91 46.76
C PRO A 147 65.89 -47.27 48.13
N ARG A 148 65.55 -48.16 49.09
CA ARG A 148 65.47 -47.98 50.57
C ARG A 148 64.21 -47.39 51.22
N LYS A 149 63.97 -47.91 52.43
CA LYS A 149 62.78 -47.84 53.30
C LYS A 149 62.90 -46.71 54.33
N LYS A 150 61.77 -46.19 54.84
CA LYS A 150 61.35 -46.31 56.27
C LYS A 150 60.03 -45.55 56.60
N LEU A 151 59.07 -46.33 57.12
CA LEU A 151 58.18 -46.10 58.29
C LEU A 151 57.80 -44.67 58.76
N ILE A 152 56.49 -44.41 58.96
CA ILE A 152 55.83 -43.94 60.21
C ILE A 152 54.29 -44.15 60.11
N LYS A 153 53.60 -44.20 61.26
CA LYS A 153 52.21 -44.71 61.47
C LYS A 153 51.09 -43.64 61.37
N PRO A 154 49.80 -44.05 61.28
CA PRO A 154 48.64 -43.15 61.04
C PRO A 154 47.76 -42.83 62.27
N CYS A 155 47.00 -41.72 62.19
CA CYS A 155 45.82 -41.32 63.00
C CYS A 155 45.19 -40.04 62.37
N LYS A 156 43.93 -39.62 62.55
CA LYS A 156 42.63 -40.29 62.84
C LYS A 156 41.50 -39.22 62.77
N LYS A 157 40.48 -39.39 61.91
CA LYS A 157 39.12 -38.77 62.01
C LYS A 157 39.04 -37.20 61.94
N PRO A 158 37.84 -36.57 61.95
CA PRO A 158 36.76 -36.71 60.95
C PRO A 158 36.15 -35.35 60.48
N VAL A 159 35.17 -35.42 59.57
CA VAL A 159 34.19 -34.37 59.21
C VAL A 159 33.25 -34.04 60.40
N VAL A 160 32.75 -32.79 60.51
CA VAL A 160 31.36 -32.39 60.92
C VAL A 160 31.10 -30.93 60.48
N GLU A 161 29.82 -30.60 60.27
CA GLU A 161 29.23 -29.38 59.70
C GLU A 161 28.88 -28.28 60.74
N THR A 162 28.08 -27.28 60.32
CA THR A 162 27.25 -26.33 61.14
C THR A 162 27.98 -25.09 61.74
N PHE A 163 27.36 -23.93 62.01
CA PHE A 163 25.97 -23.46 61.78
C PHE A 163 25.86 -21.91 61.65
N PHE A 164 24.61 -21.44 61.49
CA PHE A 164 24.07 -20.08 61.58
C PHE A 164 24.38 -19.32 62.89
N GLY A 165 24.29 -17.98 62.88
CA GLY A 165 24.24 -17.14 64.09
C GLY A 165 23.93 -15.66 63.80
N TYR A 166 22.94 -15.09 64.49
CA TYR A 166 22.46 -13.69 64.41
C TYR A 166 22.85 -12.90 65.70
N ASP A 167 22.36 -11.66 65.83
CA ASP A 167 22.24 -10.85 67.07
C ASP A 167 23.52 -10.22 67.69
N GLU A 168 23.46 -9.08 68.39
CA GLU A 168 22.54 -7.91 68.36
C GLU A 168 23.20 -6.74 69.16
N GLU A 169 22.58 -5.56 69.10
CA GLU A 169 22.49 -4.55 70.19
C GLU A 169 23.71 -3.71 70.70
N ALA A 170 23.34 -2.53 71.24
CA ALA A 170 24.03 -1.69 72.23
C ALA A 170 25.37 -0.96 71.87
N SER A 171 25.68 0.25 72.39
CA SER A 171 24.89 1.26 73.13
C SER A 171 25.71 2.56 73.39
N LEU A 172 25.07 3.72 73.22
CA LEU A 172 25.15 5.01 73.94
C LEU A 172 26.48 5.63 74.46
N ASP A 173 26.63 6.93 74.12
CA ASP A 173 26.95 8.12 74.95
C ASP A 173 28.15 8.17 75.94
N SER A 174 28.84 9.33 75.96
CA SER A 174 28.82 10.27 77.11
C SER A 174 29.67 11.55 76.87
N ASP A 175 29.21 12.69 77.39
CA ASP A 175 29.85 14.02 77.32
C ASP A 175 31.00 14.24 78.32
N GLY A 176 31.79 15.31 78.15
CA GLY A 176 32.70 15.84 79.19
C GLY A 176 33.52 17.08 78.80
N SER A 177 33.13 18.27 79.30
CA SER A 177 33.85 19.55 79.14
C SER A 177 34.34 20.10 80.50
N SER A 178 35.39 20.95 80.55
CA SER A 178 35.51 22.18 81.40
C SER A 178 36.96 22.66 81.72
N ILE A 179 37.22 23.97 81.54
CA ILE A 179 37.75 24.99 82.52
C ILE A 179 39.02 24.68 83.38
N SER A 180 39.95 25.58 83.79
CA SER A 180 40.29 27.02 83.58
C SER A 180 41.59 27.38 84.38
N HIS A 181 42.27 28.53 84.15
CA HIS A 181 42.63 29.57 85.19
C HIS A 181 43.79 30.56 84.86
N HIS A 182 43.71 31.74 85.51
CA HIS A 182 44.65 32.89 85.62
C HIS A 182 46.08 32.54 86.14
N THR A 183 47.13 33.39 86.08
CA THR A 183 47.30 34.77 86.64
C THR A 183 48.36 35.68 85.95
N ASP A 184 48.69 36.81 86.59
CA ASP A 184 49.06 38.15 86.08
C ASP A 184 50.49 38.63 86.51
N ARG A 185 50.96 39.77 85.94
CA ARG A 185 52.04 40.71 86.36
C ARG A 185 53.52 40.62 85.88
N THR A 186 53.95 41.71 85.23
CA THR A 186 55.26 42.41 85.26
C THR A 186 55.31 43.41 86.46
N PRO A 187 56.39 44.18 86.80
CA PRO A 187 57.63 44.54 86.04
C PRO A 187 58.97 44.59 86.84
N CYS A 188 60.06 44.99 86.15
CA CYS A 188 61.14 45.93 86.56
C CYS A 188 62.58 45.48 86.19
N THR A 189 63.26 46.29 85.37
CA THR A 189 64.73 46.43 85.32
C THR A 189 65.16 47.55 86.30
N PRO A 190 66.42 47.61 86.79
CA PRO A 190 67.49 48.27 86.02
C PRO A 190 68.93 47.68 86.15
N ASP A 191 69.72 47.97 85.11
CA ASP A 191 71.16 48.28 85.04
C ASP A 191 72.24 47.26 85.49
N ASP A 192 72.81 46.60 84.48
CA ASP A 192 74.22 46.59 84.04
C ASP A 192 75.41 46.22 84.97
N ASP A 193 76.48 45.74 84.31
CA ASP A 193 77.73 45.14 84.79
C ASP A 193 77.58 43.74 85.45
N LEU A 194 78.07 42.62 84.88
CA LEU A 194 79.20 42.41 83.95
C LEU A 194 78.91 41.25 82.96
N GLU A 195 79.15 41.46 81.67
CA GLU A 195 78.67 40.65 80.52
C GLU A 195 79.04 39.14 80.52
N GLU A 196 80.00 38.69 81.33
CA GLU A 196 80.59 37.36 81.22
C GLU A 196 79.82 36.26 81.99
N GLY A 197 79.03 36.63 83.00
CA GLY A 197 78.04 35.73 83.63
C GLY A 197 76.80 35.53 82.75
N MET A 198 76.33 36.63 82.15
CA MET A 198 75.17 36.69 81.25
C MET A 198 75.30 35.71 80.08
N ILE A 199 76.44 35.68 79.40
CA ILE A 199 76.67 34.78 78.25
C ILE A 199 76.56 33.31 78.67
N LYS A 200 77.04 32.95 79.86
CA LYS A 200 76.99 31.59 80.38
C LYS A 200 75.58 31.18 80.78
N GLU A 201 74.83 32.06 81.44
CA GLU A 201 73.42 31.83 81.77
C GLU A 201 72.53 31.81 80.52
N GLU A 202 72.82 32.63 79.51
CA GLU A 202 72.12 32.61 78.21
C GLU A 202 72.40 31.31 77.45
N ILE A 203 73.63 30.78 77.46
CA ILE A 203 73.95 29.47 76.89
C ILE A 203 73.19 28.35 77.60
N ASP A 204 73.14 28.35 78.95
CA ASP A 204 72.38 27.37 79.73
C ASP A 204 70.86 27.48 79.49
N LEU A 205 70.33 28.70 79.33
CA LEU A 205 68.92 28.94 78.96
C LEU A 205 68.60 28.45 77.56
N ARG A 206 69.46 28.75 76.57
CA ARG A 206 69.34 28.24 75.18
C ARG A 206 69.43 26.72 75.14
N PHE A 207 70.31 26.11 75.94
CA PHE A 207 70.41 24.65 76.02
C PHE A 207 69.15 24.00 76.62
N ARG A 208 68.57 24.62 77.66
CA ARG A 208 67.27 24.18 78.23
C ARG A 208 66.13 24.33 77.22
N GLN A 209 66.04 25.46 76.52
CA GLN A 209 65.05 25.66 75.45
C GLN A 209 65.21 24.62 74.33
N LEU A 210 66.42 24.42 73.81
CA LEU A 210 66.70 23.44 72.76
C LEU A 210 66.35 22.01 73.21
N THR A 211 66.59 21.67 74.48
CA THR A 211 66.20 20.37 75.06
C THR A 211 64.67 20.24 75.15
N MET A 212 63.96 21.29 75.54
CA MET A 212 62.50 21.31 75.57
C MET A 212 61.89 21.20 74.17
N GLU A 213 62.44 21.92 73.18
CA GLU A 213 62.00 21.83 71.77
C GLU A 213 62.32 20.46 71.17
N TYR A 214 63.48 19.87 71.45
CA TYR A 214 63.79 18.51 71.03
C TYR A 214 62.80 17.48 71.62
N GLN A 215 62.45 17.59 72.90
CA GLN A 215 61.42 16.75 73.52
C GLN A 215 60.00 17.03 73.01
N ALA A 216 59.69 18.26 72.60
CA ALA A 216 58.43 18.61 71.97
C ALA A 216 58.36 18.03 70.54
N LEU A 217 59.45 18.10 69.79
CA LEU A 217 59.58 17.52 68.46
C LEU A 217 59.52 15.99 68.48
N GLN A 218 60.16 15.33 69.45
CA GLN A 218 60.02 13.88 69.65
C GLN A 218 58.58 13.47 69.96
N ARG A 219 57.85 14.25 70.78
CA ARG A 219 56.43 14.01 71.04
C ARG A 219 55.55 14.27 69.82
N ALA A 220 55.81 15.34 69.07
CA ALA A 220 55.09 15.63 67.82
C ALA A 220 55.35 14.55 66.75
N TYR A 221 56.58 14.05 66.65
CA TYR A 221 56.94 12.95 65.77
C TYR A 221 56.27 11.64 66.19
N ALA A 222 56.22 11.33 67.50
CA ALA A 222 55.49 10.17 68.01
C ALA A 222 53.98 10.25 67.72
N LEU A 223 53.35 11.41 67.91
CA LEU A 223 51.94 11.64 67.60
C LEU A 223 51.65 11.56 66.09
N LEU A 224 52.57 12.04 65.24
CA LEU A 224 52.49 11.84 63.79
C LEU A 224 52.69 10.36 63.40
N GLN A 225 53.60 9.65 64.05
CA GLN A 225 53.80 8.21 63.87
C GLN A 225 52.54 7.42 64.29
N GLU A 226 51.83 7.89 65.32
CA GLU A 226 50.57 7.32 65.80
C GLU A 226 49.39 7.64 64.85
N GLN A 227 49.30 8.86 64.30
CA GLN A 227 48.28 9.21 63.30
C GLN A 227 48.53 8.59 61.92
N VAL A 228 49.78 8.42 61.50
CA VAL A 228 50.14 7.83 60.20
C VAL A 228 50.26 6.31 60.28
N GLY A 229 50.62 5.75 61.44
CA GLY A 229 50.66 4.31 61.72
C GLY A 229 49.35 3.72 62.22
N GLY A 230 48.41 4.56 62.68
CA GLY A 230 47.07 4.18 63.11
C GLY A 230 46.05 4.21 61.98
N THR A 231 45.80 3.05 61.37
CA THR A 231 44.69 2.80 60.41
C THR A 231 44.81 3.39 59.00
N PHE A 232 45.99 3.25 58.36
CA PHE A 232 45.97 2.89 56.93
C PHE A 232 45.46 1.44 56.81
N ASP A 233 44.13 1.27 56.96
CA ASP A 233 43.44 0.00 56.74
C ASP A 233 43.41 -0.26 55.23
N ALA A 234 44.50 -0.88 54.75
CA ALA A 234 44.68 -1.22 53.35
C ALA A 234 43.54 -2.11 52.82
N GLU A 235 42.83 -2.85 53.69
CA GLU A 235 41.68 -3.65 53.30
C GLU A 235 40.44 -2.76 53.03
N ARG A 236 40.21 -1.72 53.85
CA ARG A 236 39.19 -0.69 53.56
C ARG A 236 39.52 0.12 52.31
N GLU A 237 40.78 0.48 52.11
CA GLU A 237 41.19 1.24 50.92
C GLU A 237 41.02 0.40 49.65
N VAL A 238 41.42 -0.87 49.67
CA VAL A 238 41.17 -1.82 48.58
C VAL A 238 39.67 -1.98 48.32
N LYS A 239 38.85 -2.21 49.36
CA LYS A 239 37.37 -2.30 49.21
C LYS A 239 36.76 -1.03 48.62
N THR A 240 37.22 0.15 49.05
CA THR A 240 36.75 1.44 48.53
C THR A 240 37.14 1.60 47.05
N ARG A 241 38.37 1.21 46.70
CA ARG A 241 38.88 1.23 45.32
C ARG A 241 38.13 0.25 44.42
N GLU A 242 37.89 -0.97 44.88
CA GLU A 242 37.10 -2.00 44.16
C GLU A 242 35.66 -1.53 43.93
N GLN A 243 35.04 -0.92 44.94
CA GLN A 243 33.69 -0.38 44.83
C GLN A 243 33.62 0.78 43.81
N LEU A 244 34.52 1.75 43.88
CA LEU A 244 34.64 2.82 42.89
C LEU A 244 34.91 2.28 41.48
N GLN A 245 35.73 1.23 41.36
CA GLN A 245 36.01 0.57 40.08
C GLN A 245 34.78 -0.14 39.51
N ALA A 246 33.96 -0.78 40.36
CA ALA A 246 32.68 -1.38 39.98
C ALA A 246 31.61 -0.34 39.63
N GLU A 247 31.63 0.84 40.24
CA GLU A 247 30.77 1.98 39.87
C GLU A 247 31.20 2.58 38.53
N LEU A 248 32.50 2.76 38.30
CA LEU A 248 33.06 3.27 37.05
C LEU A 248 32.66 2.38 35.85
N ILE A 249 32.78 1.05 36.00
CA ILE A 249 32.32 0.08 34.99
C ILE A 249 30.81 0.21 34.73
N ARG A 250 29.99 0.33 35.78
CA ARG A 250 28.52 0.53 35.61
C ARG A 250 28.19 1.81 34.87
N TYR A 251 28.89 2.91 35.15
CA TYR A 251 28.72 4.16 34.43
C TYR A 251 29.19 4.06 32.97
N GLN A 252 30.27 3.34 32.68
CA GLN A 252 30.70 3.09 31.30
C GLN A 252 29.67 2.29 30.51
N THR A 253 29.19 1.15 31.03
CA THR A 253 28.12 0.38 30.35
C THR A 253 26.86 1.24 30.17
N ARG A 254 26.52 2.08 31.16
CA ARG A 254 25.36 2.98 31.05
C ARG A 254 25.55 4.09 30.00
N ILE A 255 26.78 4.57 29.78
CA ILE A 255 27.11 5.50 28.71
C ILE A 255 26.98 4.80 27.36
N GLU A 256 27.58 3.61 27.20
CA GLU A 256 27.51 2.80 25.98
C GLU A 256 26.06 2.47 25.58
N ASP A 257 25.21 2.07 26.54
CA ASP A 257 23.77 1.86 26.33
C ASP A 257 23.06 3.11 25.80
N LEU A 258 23.36 4.28 26.38
CA LEU A 258 22.72 5.56 26.03
C LEU A 258 23.21 6.09 24.69
N GLU A 259 24.50 5.94 24.38
CA GLU A 259 25.08 6.28 23.06
C GLU A 259 24.49 5.38 21.97
N SER A 260 24.35 4.08 22.24
CA SER A 260 23.71 3.12 21.34
C SER A 260 22.24 3.47 21.10
N ALA A 261 21.47 3.79 22.15
CA ALA A 261 20.08 4.24 22.02
C ALA A 261 19.94 5.56 21.24
N LEU A 262 20.81 6.55 21.49
CA LEU A 262 20.85 7.81 20.75
C LEU A 262 21.16 7.61 19.27
N SER A 263 22.07 6.68 18.94
CA SER A 263 22.40 6.35 17.54
C SER A 263 21.19 5.78 16.77
N GLN A 264 20.35 4.99 17.43
CA GLN A 264 19.13 4.41 16.85
C GLN A 264 17.99 5.42 16.75
N GLN A 265 17.88 6.36 17.71
CA GLN A 265 16.83 7.38 17.73
C GLN A 265 16.90 8.33 16.52
N GLY A 266 18.06 8.46 15.86
CA GLY A 266 18.23 9.20 14.60
C GLY A 266 17.89 8.42 13.33
N GLN A 267 17.48 7.15 13.42
CA GLN A 267 17.39 6.20 12.30
C GLN A 267 15.99 5.60 12.08
N ASP A 268 14.91 6.36 12.29
CA ASP A 268 13.58 5.95 11.82
C ASP A 268 13.42 6.15 10.30
N VAL A 269 14.27 5.44 9.55
CA VAL A 269 14.31 5.45 8.08
C VAL A 269 12.98 4.94 7.52
N LYS A 270 12.34 3.98 8.22
CA LYS A 270 11.03 3.43 7.86
C LYS A 270 9.95 4.50 7.85
N TRP A 271 9.85 5.34 8.89
CA TRP A 271 8.88 6.44 8.91
C TRP A 271 9.10 7.43 7.76
N ILE A 272 10.35 7.72 7.40
CA ILE A 272 10.68 8.59 6.26
C ILE A 272 10.24 7.95 4.93
N GLU A 273 10.53 6.67 4.73
CA GLU A 273 10.13 5.89 3.54
C GLU A 273 8.60 5.78 3.41
N GLU A 274 7.90 5.45 4.50
CA GLU A 274 6.44 5.38 4.57
C GLU A 274 5.80 6.73 4.27
N LYS A 275 6.32 7.82 4.86
CA LYS A 275 5.89 9.18 4.56
C LYS A 275 6.07 9.54 3.08
N GLN A 276 7.20 9.19 2.48
CA GLN A 276 7.44 9.40 1.04
C GLN A 276 6.56 8.49 0.15
N ALA A 277 6.23 7.27 0.58
CA ALA A 277 5.28 6.40 -0.11
C ALA A 277 3.86 6.98 -0.07
N LEU A 278 3.43 7.50 1.09
CA LEU A 278 2.14 8.18 1.25
C LEU A 278 2.03 9.45 0.39
N TYR A 279 3.09 10.27 0.29
CA TYR A 279 3.09 11.42 -0.63
C TYR A 279 2.93 11.00 -2.10
N ARG A 280 3.68 9.98 -2.55
CA ARG A 280 3.54 9.44 -3.91
C ARG A 280 2.11 8.94 -4.17
N ARG A 281 1.54 8.18 -3.24
CA ARG A 281 0.18 7.64 -3.36
C ARG A 281 -0.90 8.72 -3.32
N ASN A 282 -0.73 9.77 -2.51
CA ASN A 282 -1.62 10.94 -2.54
C ASN A 282 -1.54 11.67 -3.88
N GLN A 283 -0.34 11.80 -4.47
CA GLN A 283 -0.21 12.41 -5.80
C GLN A 283 -0.94 11.59 -6.88
N GLU A 284 -0.78 10.26 -6.88
CA GLU A 284 -1.53 9.33 -7.75
C GLU A 284 -3.05 9.50 -7.60
N LEU A 285 -3.54 9.62 -6.36
CA LEU A 285 -4.97 9.82 -6.07
C LEU A 285 -5.47 11.19 -6.56
N VAL A 286 -4.71 12.27 -6.34
CA VAL A 286 -5.03 13.62 -6.82
C VAL A 286 -5.13 13.67 -8.34
N ASP A 287 -4.18 13.05 -9.05
CA ASP A 287 -4.21 13.03 -10.52
C ASP A 287 -5.30 12.12 -11.07
N LYS A 288 -5.65 11.04 -10.35
CA LYS A 288 -6.82 10.22 -10.67
C LYS A 288 -8.15 10.94 -10.43
N ILE A 289 -8.27 11.76 -9.38
CA ILE A 289 -9.44 12.63 -9.16
C ILE A 289 -9.62 13.59 -10.33
N LYS A 290 -8.56 14.31 -10.75
CA LYS A 290 -8.61 15.22 -11.92
C LYS A 290 -9.03 14.50 -13.20
N GLN A 291 -8.59 13.25 -13.41
CA GLN A 291 -9.06 12.45 -14.54
C GLN A 291 -10.57 12.17 -14.44
N MET A 292 -11.04 11.71 -13.28
CA MET A 292 -12.46 11.42 -13.04
C MET A 292 -13.34 12.66 -13.19
N GLU A 293 -12.90 13.83 -12.70
CA GLU A 293 -13.60 15.12 -12.88
C GLU A 293 -13.72 15.52 -14.36
N GLY A 294 -12.67 15.25 -15.16
CA GLY A 294 -12.69 15.45 -16.61
C GLY A 294 -13.63 14.49 -17.34
N GLU A 295 -13.68 13.22 -16.91
CA GLU A 295 -14.61 12.22 -17.44
C GLU A 295 -16.06 12.50 -17.05
N GLU A 296 -16.32 12.91 -15.80
CA GLU A 296 -17.62 13.37 -15.32
C GLU A 296 -18.10 14.60 -16.12
N SER A 297 -17.20 15.56 -16.33
CA SER A 297 -17.49 16.74 -17.15
C SER A 297 -17.86 16.37 -18.58
N ARG A 298 -17.17 15.39 -19.20
CA ARG A 298 -17.52 14.88 -20.53
C ARG A 298 -18.91 14.22 -20.51
N LEU A 299 -19.15 13.31 -19.58
CA LEU A 299 -20.42 12.59 -19.46
C LEU A 299 -21.61 13.54 -19.21
N LYS A 300 -21.41 14.63 -18.47
CA LYS A 300 -22.42 15.69 -18.30
C LYS A 300 -22.81 16.37 -19.62
N HIS A 301 -21.85 16.62 -20.52
CA HIS A 301 -22.14 17.12 -21.87
C HIS A 301 -22.84 16.06 -22.71
N ASP A 302 -22.33 14.82 -22.72
CA ASP A 302 -22.94 13.72 -23.48
C ASP A 302 -24.41 13.46 -23.04
N ILE A 303 -24.73 13.62 -21.74
CA ILE A 303 -26.09 13.55 -21.20
C ILE A 303 -26.96 14.74 -21.65
N GLN A 304 -26.39 15.94 -21.76
CA GLN A 304 -27.16 17.10 -22.24
C GLN A 304 -27.46 16.98 -23.73
N ASP A 305 -26.47 16.61 -24.55
CA ASP A 305 -26.65 16.32 -25.99
C ASP A 305 -27.75 15.26 -26.21
N ALA A 306 -27.80 14.22 -25.36
CA ALA A 306 -28.84 13.18 -25.40
C ALA A 306 -30.23 13.68 -24.99
N LYS A 307 -30.34 14.63 -24.04
CA LYS A 307 -31.62 15.26 -23.68
C LYS A 307 -32.13 16.15 -24.81
N ASP A 308 -31.27 17.00 -25.38
CA ASP A 308 -31.62 17.89 -26.48
C ASP A 308 -32.09 17.07 -27.72
N GLN A 309 -31.46 15.91 -27.97
CA GLN A 309 -31.93 14.95 -28.98
C GLN A 309 -33.28 14.31 -28.62
N ASN A 310 -33.51 13.96 -27.35
CA ASN A 310 -34.78 13.37 -26.92
C ASN A 310 -35.94 14.38 -27.03
N GLU A 311 -35.73 15.65 -26.65
CA GLU A 311 -36.69 16.73 -26.88
C GLU A 311 -37.02 16.87 -28.38
N LEU A 312 -36.01 16.84 -29.25
CA LEU A 312 -36.22 16.88 -30.71
C LEU A 312 -37.03 15.66 -31.23
N LEU A 313 -36.81 14.48 -30.66
CA LEU A 313 -37.58 13.27 -30.99
C LEU A 313 -39.03 13.36 -30.48
N GLU A 314 -39.27 13.92 -29.29
CA GLU A 314 -40.62 14.19 -28.78
C GLU A 314 -41.38 15.16 -29.71
N PHE A 315 -40.76 16.25 -30.15
CA PHE A 315 -41.35 17.15 -31.16
C PHE A 315 -41.64 16.42 -32.49
N ARG A 316 -40.76 15.51 -32.92
CA ARG A 316 -40.94 14.74 -34.14
C ARG A 316 -42.07 13.72 -34.02
N ILE A 317 -42.25 13.09 -32.86
CA ILE A 317 -43.38 12.18 -32.58
C ILE A 317 -44.69 12.97 -32.67
N LEU A 318 -44.79 14.11 -31.98
CA LEU A 318 -45.99 14.98 -32.04
C LEU A 318 -46.32 15.44 -33.47
N GLU A 319 -45.31 15.73 -34.30
CA GLU A 319 -45.47 16.09 -35.72
C GLU A 319 -45.97 14.92 -36.58
N LEU A 320 -45.61 13.68 -36.22
CA LEU A 320 -46.05 12.45 -36.89
C LEU A 320 -47.48 12.06 -36.44
N GLU A 321 -47.79 12.17 -35.16
CA GLU A 321 -49.14 11.95 -34.60
C GLU A 321 -50.16 12.90 -35.21
N GLU A 322 -49.87 14.20 -35.31
CA GLU A 322 -50.79 15.16 -35.95
C GLU A 322 -50.87 14.96 -37.48
N ARG A 323 -49.85 14.38 -38.12
CA ARG A 323 -49.94 13.93 -39.51
C ARG A 323 -50.84 12.71 -39.66
N GLU A 324 -50.72 11.71 -38.79
CA GLU A 324 -51.59 10.54 -38.76
C GLU A 324 -53.04 10.96 -38.55
N ARG A 325 -53.30 11.85 -37.58
CA ARG A 325 -54.63 12.40 -37.27
C ARG A 325 -55.27 13.20 -38.42
N ARG A 326 -54.45 13.71 -39.35
CA ARG A 326 -54.88 14.44 -40.57
C ARG A 326 -54.89 13.58 -41.83
N SER A 327 -54.31 12.38 -41.80
CA SER A 327 -54.39 11.44 -42.90
C SER A 327 -55.82 10.91 -43.04
N PRO A 328 -56.33 10.69 -44.27
CA PRO A 328 -57.44 9.77 -44.46
C PRO A 328 -57.06 8.42 -43.84
N ALA A 329 -57.99 7.80 -43.10
CA ALA A 329 -57.71 6.65 -42.26
C ALA A 329 -57.07 5.48 -43.04
N ILE A 330 -55.78 5.25 -42.82
CA ILE A 330 -55.17 3.94 -43.03
C ILE A 330 -55.67 3.10 -41.85
N ASN A 331 -56.53 2.13 -42.13
CA ASN A 331 -57.17 1.30 -41.10
C ASN A 331 -56.15 0.37 -40.43
N PHE A 332 -55.38 0.88 -39.46
CA PHE A 332 -54.73 0.03 -38.47
C PHE A 332 -55.82 -0.64 -37.63
N HIS A 333 -56.06 -1.91 -37.94
CA HIS A 333 -56.98 -2.73 -37.17
C HIS A 333 -56.35 -2.93 -35.79
N SER A 334 -57.11 -2.66 -34.73
CA SER A 334 -56.66 -2.92 -33.36
C SER A 334 -56.52 -4.43 -33.16
N VAL A 335 -55.30 -4.95 -33.27
CA VAL A 335 -55.03 -6.38 -33.13
C VAL A 335 -54.86 -6.72 -31.65
N HIS A 336 -55.67 -7.64 -31.15
CA HIS A 336 -55.61 -8.08 -29.77
C HIS A 336 -54.36 -8.96 -29.53
N PHE A 337 -53.39 -8.43 -28.78
CA PHE A 337 -52.19 -9.16 -28.40
C PHE A 337 -52.52 -10.29 -27.42
N LYS A 338 -52.23 -11.53 -27.82
CA LYS A 338 -52.31 -12.70 -26.93
C LYS A 338 -51.06 -12.79 -26.07
N GLU A 339 -51.25 -13.21 -24.82
CA GLU A 339 -50.16 -13.40 -23.87
C GLU A 339 -49.15 -14.43 -24.39
N GLY A 340 -47.86 -14.07 -24.39
CA GLY A 340 -46.77 -14.89 -24.92
C GLY A 340 -46.33 -14.60 -26.37
N VAL A 341 -47.08 -13.79 -27.14
CA VAL A 341 -46.69 -13.38 -28.51
C VAL A 341 -46.23 -11.92 -28.49
N SER A 342 -45.09 -11.61 -29.10
CA SER A 342 -44.61 -10.21 -29.13
C SER A 342 -45.51 -9.34 -30.02
N PRO A 343 -45.74 -8.05 -29.67
CA PRO A 343 -46.50 -7.15 -30.53
C PRO A 343 -45.95 -7.06 -31.97
N LEU A 344 -44.62 -7.06 -32.10
CA LEU A 344 -43.95 -7.05 -33.40
C LEU A 344 -44.30 -8.29 -34.24
N GLN A 345 -44.28 -9.47 -33.64
CA GLN A 345 -44.64 -10.72 -34.31
C GLN A 345 -46.10 -10.70 -34.81
N VAL A 346 -47.03 -10.15 -34.02
CA VAL A 346 -48.44 -10.00 -34.43
C VAL A 346 -48.58 -9.07 -35.66
N TYR A 347 -47.79 -8.00 -35.75
CA TYR A 347 -47.77 -7.14 -36.94
C TYR A 347 -47.10 -7.82 -38.14
N CYS A 348 -45.98 -8.53 -37.94
CA CYS A 348 -45.32 -9.30 -39.00
C CYS A 348 -46.24 -10.37 -39.59
N GLU A 349 -46.95 -11.13 -38.76
CA GLU A 349 -47.95 -12.13 -39.20
C GLU A 349 -49.11 -11.45 -39.96
N ALA A 350 -49.57 -10.28 -39.53
CA ALA A 350 -50.62 -9.51 -40.21
C ALA A 350 -50.19 -8.94 -41.57
N GLU A 351 -48.92 -8.59 -41.74
CA GLU A 351 -48.34 -8.19 -43.04
C GLU A 351 -47.93 -9.37 -43.93
N GLY A 352 -48.14 -10.61 -43.47
CA GLY A 352 -47.81 -11.82 -44.22
C GLY A 352 -46.30 -12.13 -44.29
N VAL A 353 -45.51 -11.58 -43.37
CA VAL A 353 -44.10 -11.92 -43.20
C VAL A 353 -43.98 -13.38 -42.76
N THR A 354 -43.26 -14.18 -43.52
CA THR A 354 -43.03 -15.60 -43.22
C THR A 354 -41.69 -15.82 -42.51
N ASP A 355 -41.66 -16.71 -41.53
CA ASP A 355 -40.41 -17.10 -40.85
C ASP A 355 -39.36 -17.65 -41.82
N ILE A 356 -38.15 -17.11 -41.75
CA ILE A 356 -37.03 -17.51 -42.60
C ILE A 356 -36.07 -18.39 -41.80
N VAL A 357 -36.06 -19.68 -42.11
CA VAL A 357 -35.09 -20.64 -41.56
C VAL A 357 -33.78 -20.56 -42.38
N ILE A 358 -32.79 -19.83 -41.85
CA ILE A 358 -31.50 -19.60 -42.55
C ILE A 358 -30.82 -20.91 -42.97
N THR A 359 -30.83 -21.94 -42.11
CA THR A 359 -30.22 -23.24 -42.40
C THR A 359 -30.91 -23.98 -43.56
N GLU A 360 -32.19 -23.73 -43.84
CA GLU A 360 -32.87 -24.26 -45.02
C GLU A 360 -32.53 -23.48 -46.29
N LEU A 361 -32.41 -22.15 -46.19
CA LEU A 361 -31.98 -21.33 -47.32
C LEU A 361 -30.54 -21.63 -47.74
N LEU A 362 -29.63 -21.82 -46.79
CA LEU A 362 -28.25 -22.24 -47.07
C LEU A 362 -28.23 -23.60 -47.81
N LYS A 363 -28.98 -24.60 -47.33
CA LYS A 363 -29.12 -25.89 -48.04
C LYS A 363 -29.68 -25.74 -49.46
N LYS A 364 -30.67 -24.86 -49.67
CA LYS A 364 -31.25 -24.59 -50.99
C LYS A 364 -30.23 -23.91 -51.92
N LEU A 365 -29.39 -23.00 -51.40
CA LEU A 365 -28.32 -22.37 -52.16
C LEU A 365 -27.17 -23.35 -52.48
N ASP A 366 -26.79 -24.22 -51.54
CA ASP A 366 -25.77 -25.25 -51.78
C ASP A 366 -26.23 -26.21 -52.90
N ILE A 367 -27.47 -26.73 -52.82
CA ILE A 367 -28.06 -27.57 -53.88
C ILE A 367 -28.09 -26.86 -55.24
N LEU A 368 -28.42 -25.57 -55.25
CA LEU A 368 -28.50 -24.76 -56.47
C LEU A 368 -27.11 -24.44 -57.04
N GLY A 369 -26.08 -24.26 -56.19
CA GLY A 369 -24.69 -24.12 -56.61
C GLY A 369 -24.09 -25.40 -57.20
N ASP A 370 -24.46 -26.57 -56.66
CA ASP A 370 -23.92 -27.86 -57.08
C ASP A 370 -24.60 -28.45 -58.34
N ASN A 371 -25.88 -28.15 -58.59
CA ASN A 371 -26.70 -28.87 -59.57
C ASN A 371 -27.28 -28.04 -60.73
N ALA A 372 -27.10 -26.71 -60.76
CA ALA A 372 -27.66 -25.86 -61.81
C ALA A 372 -26.58 -25.35 -62.78
N ASN A 373 -26.91 -25.31 -64.08
CA ASN A 373 -26.11 -24.63 -65.12
C ASN A 373 -26.29 -23.10 -65.02
N LEU A 374 -25.83 -22.53 -63.91
CA LEU A 374 -25.87 -21.10 -63.63
C LEU A 374 -24.88 -20.34 -64.51
N THR A 375 -25.28 -19.18 -65.02
CA THR A 375 -24.37 -18.21 -65.60
C THR A 375 -23.41 -17.64 -64.54
N ASN A 376 -22.28 -17.08 -64.97
CA ASN A 376 -21.28 -16.51 -64.04
C ASN A 376 -21.88 -15.43 -63.13
N GLU A 377 -22.85 -14.65 -63.61
CA GLU A 377 -23.54 -13.63 -62.82
C GLU A 377 -24.41 -14.26 -61.73
N GLU A 378 -25.19 -15.30 -62.08
CA GLU A 378 -26.01 -16.05 -61.12
C GLU A 378 -25.14 -16.78 -60.07
N GLN A 379 -24.00 -17.34 -60.46
CA GLN A 379 -23.04 -17.94 -59.52
C GLN A 379 -22.53 -16.92 -58.49
N VAL A 380 -22.19 -15.70 -58.93
CA VAL A 380 -21.77 -14.61 -58.03
C VAL A 380 -22.92 -14.21 -57.08
N VAL A 381 -24.16 -14.13 -57.58
CA VAL A 381 -25.34 -13.85 -56.74
C VAL A 381 -25.56 -14.95 -55.69
N VAL A 382 -25.42 -16.22 -56.05
CA VAL A 382 -25.54 -17.36 -55.11
C VAL A 382 -24.46 -17.34 -54.04
N ILE A 383 -23.20 -17.08 -54.41
CA ILE A 383 -22.08 -16.92 -53.47
C ILE A 383 -22.32 -15.73 -52.53
N HIS A 384 -22.84 -14.61 -53.05
CA HIS A 384 -23.14 -13.43 -52.24
C HIS A 384 -24.29 -13.70 -51.25
N ALA A 385 -25.42 -14.26 -51.72
CA ALA A 385 -26.55 -14.64 -50.88
C ALA A 385 -26.15 -15.61 -49.76
N ARG A 386 -25.32 -16.61 -50.09
CA ARG A 386 -24.75 -17.56 -49.13
C ARG A 386 -23.90 -16.85 -48.08
N THR A 387 -23.04 -15.92 -48.49
CA THR A 387 -22.20 -15.11 -47.59
C THR A 387 -23.04 -14.26 -46.64
N VAL A 388 -24.08 -13.58 -47.15
CA VAL A 388 -25.00 -12.75 -46.35
C VAL A 388 -25.75 -13.61 -45.33
N LEU A 389 -26.26 -14.78 -45.73
CA LEU A 389 -26.95 -15.70 -44.82
C LEU A 389 -26.01 -16.27 -43.74
N THR A 390 -24.76 -16.61 -44.07
CA THR A 390 -23.76 -17.05 -43.07
C THR A 390 -23.41 -15.94 -42.08
N LEU A 391 -23.38 -14.67 -42.50
CA LEU A 391 -23.18 -13.54 -41.59
C LEU A 391 -24.40 -13.30 -40.70
N ALA A 392 -25.62 -13.42 -41.24
CA ALA A 392 -26.85 -13.32 -40.49
C ALA A 392 -26.98 -14.43 -39.43
N GLU A 393 -26.61 -15.68 -39.76
CA GLU A 393 -26.60 -16.81 -38.83
C GLU A 393 -25.69 -16.54 -37.61
N LYS A 394 -24.44 -16.09 -37.85
CA LYS A 394 -23.51 -15.71 -36.78
C LYS A 394 -24.02 -14.56 -35.92
N TRP A 395 -24.73 -13.61 -36.53
CA TRP A 395 -25.30 -12.47 -35.81
C TRP A 395 -26.48 -12.89 -34.92
N LEU A 396 -27.35 -13.79 -35.40
CA LEU A 396 -28.41 -14.41 -34.60
C LEU A 396 -27.84 -15.24 -33.45
N GLU A 397 -26.78 -16.02 -33.69
CA GLU A 397 -26.08 -16.77 -32.62
C GLU A 397 -25.54 -15.83 -31.53
N GLN A 398 -24.91 -14.71 -31.93
CA GLN A 398 -24.44 -13.69 -30.99
C GLN A 398 -25.59 -13.02 -30.21
N ILE A 399 -26.74 -12.79 -30.84
CA ILE A 399 -27.95 -12.28 -30.19
C ILE A 399 -28.47 -13.28 -29.14
N GLU A 400 -28.55 -14.57 -29.47
CA GLU A 400 -29.06 -15.60 -28.55
C GLU A 400 -28.13 -15.83 -27.34
N VAL A 401 -26.81 -15.77 -27.55
CA VAL A 401 -25.82 -15.75 -26.44
C VAL A 401 -26.02 -14.51 -25.56
N THR A 402 -26.23 -13.34 -26.16
CA THR A 402 -26.45 -12.07 -25.42
C THR A 402 -27.76 -12.11 -24.63
N LYS A 403 -28.83 -12.62 -25.23
CA LYS A 403 -30.14 -12.84 -24.61
C LYS A 403 -30.05 -13.81 -23.43
N SER A 404 -29.33 -14.92 -23.57
CA SER A 404 -29.09 -15.88 -22.48
C SER A 404 -28.34 -15.23 -21.31
N ALA A 405 -27.31 -14.42 -21.59
CA ALA A 405 -26.57 -13.69 -20.56
C ALA A 405 -27.42 -12.60 -19.86
N LEU A 406 -28.33 -11.94 -20.59
CA LEU A 406 -29.28 -10.99 -20.01
C LEU A 406 -30.34 -11.69 -19.14
N GLN A 407 -30.86 -12.84 -19.58
CA GLN A 407 -31.79 -13.66 -18.79
C GLN A 407 -31.14 -14.14 -17.49
N GLN A 408 -29.88 -14.58 -17.52
CA GLN A 408 -29.15 -14.91 -16.29
C GLN A 408 -29.04 -13.71 -15.35
N LYS A 409 -28.64 -12.53 -15.86
CA LYS A 409 -28.60 -11.30 -15.04
C LYS A 409 -29.95 -10.92 -14.44
N MET A 410 -31.06 -11.14 -15.15
CA MET A 410 -32.40 -10.90 -14.60
C MET A 410 -32.69 -11.84 -13.41
N LEU A 411 -32.34 -13.13 -13.52
CA LEU A 411 -32.48 -14.08 -12.41
C LEU A 411 -31.58 -13.71 -11.22
N ASP A 412 -30.34 -13.29 -11.48
CA ASP A 412 -29.40 -12.85 -10.45
C ASP A 412 -29.97 -11.62 -9.69
N ILE A 413 -30.45 -10.60 -10.41
CA ILE A 413 -31.08 -9.40 -9.83
C ILE A 413 -32.36 -9.75 -9.05
N GLU A 414 -33.19 -10.67 -9.53
CA GLU A 414 -34.37 -11.14 -8.79
C GLU A 414 -33.95 -11.86 -7.50
N SER A 415 -32.85 -12.61 -7.51
CA SER A 415 -32.29 -13.25 -6.31
C SER A 415 -31.77 -12.23 -5.29
N GLU A 416 -31.06 -11.19 -5.74
CA GLU A 416 -30.58 -10.08 -4.90
C GLU A 416 -31.74 -9.28 -4.31
N LYS A 417 -32.75 -8.92 -5.11
CA LYS A 417 -33.99 -8.28 -4.67
C LYS A 417 -34.68 -9.09 -3.56
N ASN A 418 -34.74 -10.42 -3.70
CA ASN A 418 -35.30 -11.30 -2.68
C ASN A 418 -34.45 -11.34 -1.40
N LEU A 419 -33.12 -11.27 -1.51
CA LEU A 419 -32.21 -11.16 -0.37
C LEU A 419 -32.36 -9.83 0.37
N PHE A 420 -32.35 -8.70 -0.36
CA PHE A 420 -32.60 -7.36 0.22
C PHE A 420 -33.97 -7.27 0.89
N SER A 421 -35.01 -7.87 0.30
CA SER A 421 -36.36 -7.91 0.92
C SER A 421 -36.35 -8.66 2.26
N LYS A 422 -35.59 -9.76 2.39
CA LYS A 422 -35.42 -10.47 3.66
C LYS A 422 -34.63 -9.65 4.68
N GLN A 423 -33.51 -9.05 4.25
CA GLN A 423 -32.70 -8.18 5.12
C GLN A 423 -33.49 -6.99 5.65
N LYS A 424 -34.33 -6.37 4.81
CA LYS A 424 -35.27 -5.34 5.23
C LYS A 424 -36.23 -5.86 6.30
N GLY A 425 -36.85 -7.03 6.09
CA GLY A 425 -37.75 -7.65 7.07
C GLY A 425 -37.10 -7.83 8.44
N TYR A 426 -35.87 -8.35 8.51
CA TYR A 426 -35.13 -8.47 9.78
C TYR A 426 -34.82 -7.12 10.44
N LEU A 427 -34.56 -6.06 9.66
CA LEU A 427 -34.35 -4.71 10.19
C LEU A 427 -35.66 -4.11 10.73
N ASP A 428 -36.77 -4.31 10.04
CA ASP A 428 -38.10 -3.87 10.49
C ASP A 428 -38.49 -4.60 11.79
N GLU A 429 -38.26 -5.92 11.90
CA GLU A 429 -38.47 -6.72 13.13
C GLU A 429 -37.61 -6.24 14.31
N GLU A 430 -36.32 -5.97 14.10
CA GLU A 430 -35.41 -5.48 15.14
C GLU A 430 -35.77 -4.05 15.59
N LEU A 431 -36.26 -3.20 14.68
CA LEU A 431 -36.77 -1.87 15.02
C LEU A 431 -38.02 -1.95 15.89
N ASP A 432 -38.97 -2.83 15.55
CA ASP A 432 -40.16 -3.08 16.36
C ASP A 432 -39.81 -3.67 17.74
N TYR A 433 -38.84 -4.58 17.82
CA TYR A 433 -38.35 -5.10 19.10
C TYR A 433 -37.76 -4.01 19.99
N ARG A 434 -36.87 -3.17 19.44
CA ARG A 434 -36.29 -2.02 20.18
C ARG A 434 -37.36 -1.04 20.64
N LYS A 435 -38.35 -0.75 19.78
CA LYS A 435 -39.48 0.11 20.12
C LYS A 435 -40.32 -0.46 21.26
N GLN A 436 -40.66 -1.75 21.23
CA GLN A 436 -41.36 -2.42 22.33
C GLN A 436 -40.56 -2.40 23.63
N SER A 437 -39.24 -2.61 23.56
CA SER A 437 -38.35 -2.53 24.73
C SER A 437 -38.31 -1.12 25.34
N MET A 438 -38.23 -0.07 24.51
CA MET A 438 -38.34 1.32 24.94
C MET A 438 -39.72 1.64 25.53
N ASP A 439 -40.81 1.18 24.92
CA ASP A 439 -42.18 1.38 25.41
C ASP A 439 -42.45 0.61 26.72
N HIS A 440 -41.70 -0.47 26.99
CA HIS A 440 -41.74 -1.18 28.27
C HIS A 440 -40.92 -0.44 29.34
N ALA A 441 -39.73 0.05 28.99
CA ALA A 441 -38.87 0.84 29.90
C ALA A 441 -39.53 2.15 30.38
N HIS A 442 -40.40 2.77 29.57
CA HIS A 442 -41.17 3.95 29.98
C HIS A 442 -42.44 3.66 30.81
N LYS A 443 -42.78 2.38 31.03
CA LYS A 443 -43.95 1.96 31.83
C LYS A 443 -43.58 1.47 33.24
N VAL A 444 -42.28 1.38 33.54
CA VAL A 444 -41.68 1.06 34.84
C VAL A 444 -41.23 2.35 35.51
#